data_AF-A0A6N2SEW7-F1
#
_entry.id   AF-A0A6N2SEW7-F1
#
_cell.length_a   1.000
_cell.length_b   1.000
_cell.length_c   1.000
_cell.angle_alpha   90.00
_cell.angle_beta   90.00
_cell.angle_gamma   90.00
#
_symmetry.space_group_name_H-M   'P 1'
#
loop_
_entity.id
_entity.type
_entity.pdbx_description
1 polymer ?
#
loop_
_entity_poly.entity_id
_entity_poly.type
_entity_poly.pdbx_seq_one_letter_code
_entity_poly.pdbx_strand_id
1 'polypeptide(L)'
;MKLINNGGSLVAVGKVTLDRVIVIQQVKIIQGENGLFVSLPRQSAHKKEKAEWHNILTILTEQAREDMERAVMESMKKELLRNTAPVSKLQVKITEIPTESCLKAFATVHYDNILTIQGIRIMESNGKRWVSMPKQKSGAGYQDLLFLSTPLARQSFDSQILDMYERQREQQRKKYGQ
;
A
#
# COMPACT_ATOMS: atom_id res chain seq x y z
N MET A 1 -2.84 10.15 7.04
CA MET A 1 -2.03 11.16 6.31
C MET A 1 -1.72 10.62 4.92
N LYS A 2 -1.47 11.47 3.91
CA LYS A 2 -0.93 11.05 2.61
C LYS A 2 0.55 11.44 2.54
N LEU A 3 1.42 10.47 2.27
CA LEU A 3 2.85 10.72 2.07
C LEU A 3 3.09 11.43 0.73
N ILE A 4 4.04 12.35 0.72
CA ILE A 4 4.47 13.12 -0.45
C ILE A 4 5.95 12.82 -0.69
N ASN A 5 6.29 12.45 -1.92
CA ASN A 5 7.67 12.18 -2.31
C ASN A 5 8.01 13.02 -3.55
N ASN A 6 8.21 14.32 -3.31
CA ASN A 6 8.49 15.31 -4.36
C ASN A 6 9.90 15.91 -4.24
N GLY A 7 10.78 15.32 -3.43
CA GLY A 7 12.14 15.85 -3.16
C GLY A 7 12.19 17.19 -2.39
N GLY A 8 11.03 17.75 -2.02
CA GLY A 8 10.93 18.98 -1.22
C GLY A 8 10.76 18.71 0.28
N SER A 9 10.62 19.79 1.06
CA SER A 9 10.44 19.72 2.51
C SER A 9 9.08 19.18 2.96
N LEU A 10 8.08 19.13 2.08
CA LEU A 10 6.77 18.57 2.39
C LEU A 10 6.82 17.04 2.39
N VAL A 11 6.62 16.44 3.56
CA VAL A 11 6.70 14.99 3.77
C VAL A 11 5.34 14.32 3.71
N ALA A 12 4.32 14.96 4.28
CA ALA A 12 2.97 14.44 4.24
C ALA A 12 1.94 15.56 4.31
N VAL A 13 0.75 15.30 3.79
CA VAL A 13 -0.40 16.20 3.89
C VAL A 13 -1.66 15.40 4.22
N GLY A 14 -2.54 15.97 5.01
CA GLY A 14 -3.78 15.31 5.36
C GLY A 14 -4.78 16.23 6.04
N LYS A 15 -5.66 15.59 6.80
CA LYS A 15 -6.70 16.23 7.58
C LYS A 15 -6.69 15.67 9.00
N VAL A 16 -7.02 16.52 9.96
CA VAL A 16 -7.28 16.17 11.35
C VAL A 16 -8.77 16.36 11.60
N THR A 17 -9.37 15.49 12.40
CA THR A 17 -10.76 15.63 12.80
C THR A 17 -10.86 15.64 14.31
N LEU A 18 -11.34 16.74 14.87
CA LEU A 18 -11.56 16.94 16.30
C LEU A 18 -12.99 16.53 16.65
N ASP A 19 -13.13 15.63 17.62
CA ASP A 19 -14.40 15.11 18.14
C ASP A 19 -15.38 14.62 17.07
N ARG A 20 -14.87 14.23 15.89
CA ARG A 20 -15.67 13.88 14.70
C ARG A 20 -16.56 15.02 14.17
N VAL A 21 -16.42 16.23 14.70
CA VAL A 21 -17.24 17.40 14.34
C VAL A 21 -16.46 18.39 13.49
N ILE A 22 -15.24 18.75 13.89
CA ILE A 22 -14.45 19.78 13.20
C ILE A 22 -13.37 19.11 12.37
N VAL A 23 -13.36 19.36 11.05
CA VAL A 23 -12.34 18.84 10.14
C VAL A 23 -11.37 19.95 9.75
N ILE A 24 -10.11 19.82 10.19
CA ILE A 24 -9.01 20.69 9.78
C ILE A 24 -8.34 20.03 8.58
N GLN A 25 -8.54 20.60 7.39
CA GLN A 25 -7.88 20.14 6.15
C GLN A 25 -6.51 20.79 5.98
N GLN A 26 -5.67 20.30 5.07
CA GLN A 26 -4.36 20.90 4.74
C GLN A 26 -3.37 20.95 5.92
N VAL A 27 -3.48 20.00 6.86
CA VAL A 27 -2.46 19.78 7.89
C VAL A 27 -1.26 19.09 7.22
N LYS A 28 -0.07 19.68 7.37
CA LYS A 28 1.15 19.25 6.70
C LYS A 28 2.17 18.75 7.71
N ILE A 29 3.00 17.80 7.31
CA ILE A 29 4.23 17.45 8.01
C ILE A 29 5.38 17.91 7.12
N ILE A 30 6.28 18.71 7.69
CA ILE A 30 7.39 19.34 6.99
C ILE A 30 8.70 18.88 7.63
N GLN A 31 9.68 18.51 6.81
CA GLN A 31 11.07 18.31 7.20
C GLN A 31 11.77 19.66 7.25
N GLY A 32 12.01 20.16 8.47
CA GLY A 32 12.85 21.32 8.72
C GLY A 32 14.28 20.94 9.09
N GLU A 33 15.10 21.95 9.38
CA GLU A 33 16.49 21.79 9.83
C GLU A 33 16.58 21.02 11.16
N ASN A 34 15.65 21.27 12.07
CA ASN A 34 15.59 20.63 13.40
C ASN A 34 14.71 19.37 13.45
N GLY A 35 14.35 18.81 12.30
CA GLY A 35 13.50 17.62 12.21
C GLY A 35 12.10 17.88 11.68
N LEU A 36 11.24 16.86 11.85
CA LEU A 36 9.86 16.87 11.37
C LEU A 36 8.97 17.67 12.31
N PHE A 37 8.12 18.53 11.75
CA PHE A 37 7.12 19.27 12.52
C PHE A 37 5.78 19.36 11.78
N VAL A 38 4.71 19.58 12.54
CA VAL A 38 3.36 19.75 12.00
C VAL A 38 3.13 21.22 11.67
N SER A 39 2.72 21.49 10.44
CA SER A 39 2.34 22.81 9.97
C SER A 39 0.83 22.87 9.73
N LEU A 40 0.20 23.83 10.38
CA LEU A 40 -1.24 24.05 10.31
C LEU A 40 -1.62 24.91 9.10
N PRO A 41 -2.88 24.81 8.65
CA PRO A 41 -3.40 25.62 7.56
C PRO A 41 -3.21 27.11 7.78
N ARG A 42 -2.71 27.77 6.74
CA ARG A 42 -2.57 29.22 6.66
C ARG A 42 -3.39 29.69 5.47
N GLN A 43 -4.06 30.83 5.64
CA GLN A 43 -4.80 31.48 4.57
C GLN A 43 -4.01 32.70 4.13
N SER A 44 -3.88 32.89 2.81
CA SER A 44 -3.41 34.16 2.27
C SER A 44 -4.59 35.12 2.20
N ALA A 45 -4.44 36.29 2.81
CA ALA A 45 -5.29 37.41 2.44
C ALA A 45 -4.90 37.83 1.01
N HIS A 46 -5.79 37.67 0.03
CA HIS A 46 -5.58 38.21 -1.31
C HIS A 46 -5.63 39.74 -1.24
N LYS A 47 -4.50 40.36 -0.92
CA LYS A 47 -4.25 41.78 -1.15
C LYS A 47 -3.64 41.95 -2.54
N LYS A 48 -4.03 43.02 -3.24
CA LYS A 48 -3.68 43.30 -4.64
C LYS A 48 -2.16 43.41 -4.93
N GLU A 49 -1.30 43.52 -3.90
CA GLU A 49 0.13 43.80 -4.09
C GLU A 49 1.10 42.87 -3.34
N LYS A 50 0.68 42.21 -2.23
CA LYS A 50 1.54 41.26 -1.49
C LYS A 50 0.67 40.29 -0.68
N ALA A 51 0.89 39.00 -0.89
CA ALA A 51 0.20 37.96 -0.12
C ALA A 51 0.74 37.93 1.31
N GLU A 52 -0.12 38.28 2.27
CA GLU A 52 0.16 38.15 3.70
C GLU A 52 -0.52 36.86 4.20
N TRP A 53 0.24 36.02 4.90
CA TRP A 53 -0.23 34.72 5.36
C TRP A 53 -0.59 34.77 6.84
N HIS A 54 -1.84 34.48 7.16
CA HIS A 54 -2.34 34.44 8.53
C HIS A 54 -2.71 33.01 8.92
N ASN A 55 -2.55 32.70 10.20
CA ASN A 55 -3.01 31.42 10.73
C ASN A 55 -4.53 31.43 10.80
N ILE A 56 -5.17 30.37 10.26
CA ILE A 56 -6.63 30.24 10.28
C ILE A 56 -7.11 29.79 11.68
N LEU A 57 -6.24 29.10 12.40
CA LEU A 57 -6.56 28.44 13.66
C LEU A 57 -5.45 28.62 14.68
N THR A 58 -5.87 28.72 15.94
CA THR A 58 -5.01 28.79 17.11
C THR A 58 -5.41 27.67 18.06
N ILE A 59 -4.44 26.87 18.46
CA ILE A 59 -4.62 25.85 19.50
C ILE A 59 -4.44 26.55 20.84
N LEU A 60 -5.45 26.48 21.70
CA LEU A 60 -5.50 27.30 22.91
C LEU A 60 -4.60 26.78 24.04
N THR A 61 -4.45 25.46 24.13
CA THR A 61 -3.73 24.79 25.23
C THR A 61 -2.59 23.96 24.69
N GLU A 62 -1.48 23.89 25.42
CA GLU A 62 -0.33 23.13 24.93
C GLU A 62 -0.55 21.62 24.92
N GLN A 63 -1.32 21.10 25.88
CA GLN A 63 -1.76 19.70 25.86
C GLN A 63 -2.47 19.34 24.55
N ALA A 64 -3.41 20.17 24.08
CA ALA A 64 -4.11 19.93 22.83
C ALA A 64 -3.18 20.02 21.60
N ARG A 65 -2.13 20.85 21.66
CA ARG A 65 -1.12 20.90 20.60
C ARG A 65 -0.35 19.60 20.55
N GLU A 66 0.21 19.16 21.68
CA GLU A 66 0.99 17.95 21.78
C GLU A 66 0.21 16.72 21.34
N ASP A 67 -1.05 16.59 21.79
CA ASP A 67 -1.90 15.45 21.42
C ASP A 67 -2.22 15.43 19.92
N MET A 68 -2.49 16.61 19.34
CA MET A 68 -2.71 16.72 17.90
C MET A 68 -1.43 16.39 17.11
N GLU A 69 -0.28 16.92 17.51
CA GLU A 69 1.01 16.66 16.87
C GLU A 69 1.38 15.17 16.94
N ARG A 70 1.22 14.55 18.12
CA ARG A 70 1.41 13.11 18.32
C ARG A 70 0.50 12.31 17.38
N ALA A 71 -0.80 12.61 17.35
CA ALA A 71 -1.76 11.90 16.50
C ALA A 71 -1.43 12.02 15.00
N VAL A 72 -1.00 13.21 14.55
CA VAL A 72 -0.59 13.45 13.15
C VAL A 72 0.68 12.66 12.81
N MET A 73 1.69 12.70 13.68
CA MET A 73 2.95 12.00 13.49
C MET A 73 2.78 10.47 13.52
N GLU A 74 1.94 9.95 14.42
CA GLU A 74 1.58 8.53 14.44
C GLU A 74 0.83 8.09 13.17
N SER A 75 -0.10 8.91 12.68
CA SER A 75 -0.81 8.64 11.43
C SER A 75 0.15 8.56 10.24
N MET A 76 1.18 9.41 10.20
CA MET A 76 2.24 9.33 9.20
C MET A 76 3.06 8.04 9.34
N LYS A 77 3.52 7.71 10.55
CA LYS A 77 4.29 6.48 10.81
C LYS A 77 3.51 5.23 10.37
N LYS A 78 2.20 5.17 10.66
CA LYS A 78 1.32 4.08 10.21
C LYS A 78 1.27 3.98 8.69
N GLU A 79 1.14 5.11 8.00
CA GLU A 79 1.13 5.11 6.52
C GLU A 79 2.49 4.72 5.93
N LEU A 80 3.60 5.09 6.59
CA LEU A 80 4.93 4.68 6.19
C LEU A 80 5.09 3.16 6.32
N LEU A 81 4.77 2.61 7.49
CA LEU A 81 4.81 1.16 7.74
C LEU A 81 3.95 0.39 6.74
N ARG A 82 2.74 0.89 6.44
CA ARG A 82 1.85 0.27 5.46
C ARG A 82 2.49 0.20 4.05
N ASN A 83 3.23 1.23 3.65
CA ASN A 83 3.86 1.29 2.33
C ASN A 83 5.18 0.52 2.25
N THR A 84 5.89 0.35 3.37
CA THR A 84 7.21 -0.30 3.41
C THR A 84 7.18 -1.73 3.92
N ALA A 85 6.04 -2.23 4.42
CA ALA A 85 5.92 -3.60 4.89
C ALA A 85 5.71 -4.58 3.71
N PRO A 86 6.58 -5.59 3.54
CA PRO A 86 6.29 -6.72 2.67
C PRO A 86 5.14 -7.56 3.25
N VAL A 87 4.54 -8.41 2.41
CA VAL A 87 3.53 -9.36 2.90
C VAL A 87 4.23 -10.43 3.73
N SER A 88 3.70 -10.70 4.92
CA SER A 88 4.14 -11.81 5.76
C SER A 88 4.11 -13.14 4.99
N LYS A 89 4.87 -14.13 5.47
CA LYS A 89 5.02 -15.43 4.83
C LYS A 89 3.66 -16.07 4.52
N LEU A 90 3.42 -16.36 3.24
CA LEU A 90 2.18 -16.95 2.75
C LEU A 90 2.27 -18.48 2.73
N GLN A 91 1.17 -19.14 3.06
CA GLN A 91 1.00 -20.56 2.78
C GLN A 91 0.34 -20.70 1.41
N VAL A 92 1.08 -21.24 0.44
CA VAL A 92 0.63 -21.33 -0.95
C VAL A 92 0.50 -22.80 -1.35
N LYS A 93 -0.69 -23.19 -1.77
CA LYS A 93 -0.96 -24.50 -2.39
C LYS A 93 -1.02 -24.34 -3.89
N ILE A 94 -0.24 -25.14 -4.61
CA ILE A 94 -0.12 -25.05 -6.06
C ILE A 94 -0.69 -26.29 -6.71
N THR A 95 -1.54 -26.07 -7.70
CA THR A 95 -2.14 -27.11 -8.55
C THR A 95 -1.65 -26.90 -9.96
N GLU A 96 -0.68 -27.71 -10.39
CA GLU A 96 -0.11 -27.63 -11.74
C GLU A 96 -1.10 -28.10 -12.80
N ILE A 97 -1.03 -27.50 -13.98
CA ILE A 97 -1.85 -27.85 -15.12
C ILE A 97 -0.93 -28.29 -16.26
N PRO A 98 -0.96 -29.56 -16.68
CA PRO A 98 -0.14 -30.06 -17.78
C PRO A 98 -0.74 -29.60 -19.12
N THR A 99 -0.55 -28.33 -19.46
CA THR A 99 -0.97 -27.79 -20.76
C THR A 99 0.13 -26.93 -21.39
N GLU A 100 0.21 -26.96 -22.72
CA GLU A 100 1.05 -26.07 -23.53
C GLU A 100 0.54 -24.62 -23.58
N SER A 101 -0.54 -24.33 -22.84
CA SER A 101 -1.11 -22.98 -22.78
C SER A 101 -0.22 -22.03 -21.96
N CYS A 102 -0.54 -20.73 -22.03
CA CYS A 102 0.09 -19.73 -21.18
C CYS A 102 -0.19 -19.95 -19.68
N LEU A 103 -1.24 -20.70 -19.31
CA LEU A 103 -1.56 -21.03 -17.92
C LEU A 103 -0.80 -22.28 -17.49
N LYS A 104 0.04 -22.17 -16.46
CA LYS A 104 0.86 -23.29 -15.97
C LYS A 104 0.37 -23.90 -14.67
N ALA A 105 -0.20 -23.08 -13.78
CA ALA A 105 -0.73 -23.58 -12.51
C ALA A 105 -1.81 -22.65 -11.93
N PHE A 106 -2.65 -23.21 -11.07
CA PHE A 106 -3.45 -22.45 -10.12
C PHE A 106 -2.77 -22.41 -8.76
N ALA A 107 -2.82 -21.24 -8.12
CA ALA A 107 -2.39 -21.06 -6.73
C ALA A 107 -3.61 -20.76 -5.85
N THR A 108 -3.62 -21.39 -4.67
CA THR A 108 -4.50 -21.04 -3.56
C THR A 108 -3.62 -20.53 -2.43
N VAL A 109 -3.90 -19.33 -1.94
CA VAL A 109 -3.11 -18.68 -0.90
C VAL A 109 -3.92 -18.63 0.38
N HIS A 110 -3.35 -19.11 1.48
CA HIS A 110 -3.89 -18.95 2.82
C HIS A 110 -3.12 -17.82 3.52
N TYR A 111 -3.84 -16.74 3.84
CA TYR A 111 -3.30 -15.58 4.55
C TYR A 111 -3.66 -15.69 6.03
N ASP A 112 -2.64 -15.86 6.86
CA ASP A 112 -2.69 -15.86 8.34
C ASP A 112 -3.81 -16.74 8.94
N ASN A 113 -4.17 -17.83 8.27
CA ASN A 113 -5.31 -18.69 8.61
C ASN A 113 -6.67 -17.98 8.77
N ILE A 114 -6.78 -16.68 8.42
CA ILE A 114 -8.01 -15.90 8.51
C ILE A 114 -8.73 -15.80 7.15
N LEU A 115 -7.98 -15.96 6.05
CA LEU A 115 -8.50 -15.78 4.69
C LEU A 115 -7.85 -16.78 3.73
N THR A 116 -8.65 -17.33 2.82
CA THR A 116 -8.16 -18.12 1.70
C THR A 116 -8.51 -17.44 0.38
N ILE A 117 -7.53 -17.26 -0.49
CA ILE A 117 -7.67 -16.65 -1.81
C ILE A 117 -7.47 -17.75 -2.85
N GLN A 118 -8.54 -18.04 -3.60
CA GLN A 118 -8.54 -19.05 -4.67
C GLN A 118 -8.53 -18.40 -6.04
N GLY A 119 -8.17 -19.18 -7.07
CA GLY A 119 -8.24 -18.76 -8.46
C GLY A 119 -7.11 -17.84 -8.91
N ILE A 120 -6.02 -17.78 -8.15
CA ILE A 120 -4.79 -17.11 -8.59
C ILE A 120 -4.15 -17.97 -9.68
N ARG A 121 -3.72 -17.33 -10.78
CA ARG A 121 -3.18 -18.02 -11.95
C ARG A 121 -1.69 -17.74 -12.08
N ILE A 122 -0.89 -18.77 -12.25
CA ILE A 122 0.53 -18.67 -12.60
C ILE A 122 0.62 -18.84 -14.12
N MET A 123 1.08 -17.79 -14.79
CA MET A 123 1.15 -17.70 -16.24
C MET A 123 2.61 -17.70 -16.69
N GLU A 124 2.88 -18.25 -17.88
CA GLU A 124 4.20 -18.25 -18.51
C GLU A 124 4.07 -18.02 -20.01
N SER A 125 4.82 -17.06 -20.54
CA SER A 125 4.90 -16.77 -21.97
C SER A 125 6.28 -16.22 -22.30
N ASN A 126 6.90 -16.69 -23.39
CA ASN A 126 8.25 -16.28 -23.82
C ASN A 126 9.30 -16.34 -22.69
N GLY A 127 9.23 -17.37 -21.83
CA GLY A 127 10.11 -17.54 -20.67
C GLY A 127 9.86 -16.59 -19.50
N LYS A 128 8.95 -15.62 -19.62
CA LYS A 128 8.54 -14.74 -18.51
C LYS A 128 7.36 -15.35 -17.76
N ARG A 129 7.51 -15.50 -16.44
CA ARG A 129 6.44 -15.93 -15.53
C ARG A 129 5.87 -14.76 -14.76
N TRP A 130 4.56 -14.79 -14.52
CA TRP A 130 3.89 -13.81 -13.68
C TRP A 130 2.64 -14.38 -13.02
N VAL A 131 2.20 -13.71 -11.96
CA VAL A 131 0.96 -14.03 -11.25
C VAL A 131 -0.16 -13.15 -11.79
N SER A 132 -1.29 -13.76 -12.15
CA SER A 132 -2.53 -13.07 -12.46
C SER A 132 -3.55 -13.28 -11.35
N MET A 133 -4.10 -12.17 -10.85
CA MET A 133 -5.13 -12.18 -9.82
C MET A 133 -6.44 -12.85 -10.32
N PRO A 134 -7.30 -13.31 -9.39
CA PRO A 134 -8.62 -13.81 -9.71
C PRO A 134 -9.46 -12.72 -10.40
N LYS A 135 -10.09 -13.09 -11.52
CA LYS A 135 -10.88 -12.19 -12.36
C LYS A 135 -12.32 -12.65 -12.42
N GLN A 136 -13.26 -11.72 -12.30
CA GLN A 136 -14.67 -11.94 -12.57
C GLN A 136 -15.04 -11.34 -13.92
N LYS A 137 -15.82 -12.07 -14.71
CA LYS A 137 -16.43 -11.54 -15.92
C LYS A 137 -17.55 -10.59 -15.53
N SER A 138 -17.48 -9.36 -16.02
CA SER A 138 -18.49 -8.33 -15.78
C SER A 138 -18.86 -7.70 -17.11
N GLY A 139 -20.07 -8.01 -17.60
CA GLY A 139 -20.53 -7.61 -18.94
C GLY A 139 -19.57 -8.05 -20.05
N ALA A 140 -19.04 -7.08 -20.79
CA ALA A 140 -18.08 -7.29 -21.88
C ALA A 140 -16.61 -7.43 -21.42
N GLY A 141 -16.32 -7.18 -20.13
CA GLY A 141 -14.95 -7.10 -19.61
C GLY A 141 -14.64 -8.07 -18.47
N TYR A 142 -13.41 -7.97 -17.97
CA TYR A 142 -12.92 -8.68 -16.79
C TYR A 142 -12.43 -7.68 -15.75
N GLN A 143 -12.79 -7.91 -14.49
CA GLN A 143 -12.35 -7.10 -13.37
C GLN A 143 -11.66 -7.99 -12.34
N ASP A 144 -10.56 -7.50 -11.77
CA ASP A 144 -9.88 -8.17 -10.66
C ASP A 144 -10.75 -8.03 -9.39
N LEU A 145 -10.97 -9.14 -8.70
CA LEU A 145 -11.74 -9.15 -7.45
C LEU A 145 -10.90 -8.79 -6.24
N LEU A 146 -9.58 -8.94 -6.36
CA LEU A 146 -8.65 -8.75 -5.26
C LEU A 146 -7.48 -7.89 -5.73
N PHE A 147 -7.18 -6.87 -4.93
CA PHE A 147 -6.05 -5.99 -5.13
C PHE A 147 -5.29 -5.84 -3.83
N LEU A 148 -3.96 -5.77 -3.94
CA LEU A 148 -3.11 -5.46 -2.81
C LEU A 148 -2.96 -3.95 -2.72
N SER A 149 -3.09 -3.41 -1.50
CA SER A 149 -3.18 -1.97 -1.31
C SER A 149 -1.90 -1.22 -1.63
N THR A 150 -0.75 -1.89 -1.61
CA THR A 150 0.56 -1.27 -1.87
C THR A 150 1.35 -2.04 -2.93
N PRO A 151 2.18 -1.35 -3.75
CA PRO A 151 3.00 -2.01 -4.77
C PRO A 151 4.02 -2.99 -4.18
N LEU A 152 4.61 -2.67 -3.03
CA LEU A 152 5.56 -3.54 -2.36
C LEU A 152 4.89 -4.83 -1.85
N ALA A 153 3.68 -4.70 -1.29
CA ALA A 153 2.89 -5.88 -0.93
C ALA A 153 2.60 -6.73 -2.17
N ARG A 154 2.26 -6.09 -3.30
CA ARG A 154 2.04 -6.79 -4.57
C ARG A 154 3.28 -7.55 -5.05
N GLN A 155 4.43 -6.90 -5.04
CA GLN A 155 5.68 -7.52 -5.46
C GLN A 155 6.03 -8.71 -4.57
N SER A 156 5.98 -8.52 -3.24
CA SER A 156 6.28 -9.58 -2.28
C SER A 156 5.32 -10.78 -2.39
N PHE A 157 4.03 -10.52 -2.62
CA PHE A 157 3.02 -11.55 -2.84
C PHE A 157 3.31 -12.36 -4.11
N ASP A 158 3.56 -11.68 -5.23
CA ASP A 158 3.83 -12.34 -6.51
C ASP A 158 5.11 -13.18 -6.43
N SER A 159 6.19 -12.64 -5.85
CA SER A 159 7.45 -13.37 -5.65
C SER A 159 7.26 -14.64 -4.82
N GLN A 160 6.56 -14.58 -3.68
CA GLN A 160 6.36 -15.76 -2.84
C GLN A 160 5.60 -16.90 -3.55
N ILE A 161 4.62 -16.57 -4.40
CA ILE A 161 3.88 -17.57 -5.17
C ILE A 161 4.76 -18.20 -6.24
N LEU A 162 5.52 -17.39 -6.97
CA LEU A 162 6.43 -17.88 -8.01
C LEU A 162 7.55 -18.74 -7.41
N ASP A 163 8.14 -18.32 -6.28
CA ASP A 163 9.15 -19.09 -5.58
C ASP A 163 8.63 -20.47 -5.14
N MET A 164 7.40 -20.52 -4.62
CA MET A 164 6.77 -21.79 -4.23
C MET A 164 6.54 -22.69 -5.45
N TYR A 165 6.13 -22.11 -6.58
CA TYR A 165 5.90 -22.83 -7.83
C TYR A 165 7.19 -23.45 -8.36
N GLU A 166 8.27 -22.67 -8.40
CA GLU A 166 9.56 -23.16 -8.88
C GLU A 166 10.10 -24.29 -7.99
N ARG A 167 10.02 -24.13 -6.67
CA ARG A 167 10.39 -25.20 -5.72
C ARG A 167 9.59 -26.47 -5.91
N GLN A 168 8.26 -26.38 -6.07
CA GLN A 168 7.41 -27.54 -6.29
C GLN A 168 7.80 -28.26 -7.58
N ARG A 169 8.01 -27.51 -8.67
CA ARG A 169 8.42 -28.06 -9.96
C ARG A 169 9.78 -28.74 -9.92
N GLU A 170 10.76 -28.17 -9.24
CA GLU A 170 12.07 -28.80 -9.07
C GLU A 170 11.98 -30.12 -8.33
N GLN A 171 11.14 -30.18 -7.28
CA GLN A 171 10.91 -31.42 -6.54
C GLN A 171 10.24 -32.48 -7.42
N GLN A 172 9.28 -32.10 -8.26
CA GLN A 172 8.66 -33.02 -9.21
C GLN A 172 9.67 -33.53 -10.25
N ARG A 173 10.50 -32.65 -10.82
CA ARG A 173 11.57 -33.05 -11.75
C ARG A 173 12.57 -34.01 -11.12
N LYS A 174 12.95 -33.80 -9.85
CA LYS A 174 13.84 -34.72 -9.13
C LYS A 174 13.21 -36.08 -8.85
N LYS A 175 11.89 -36.13 -8.61
CA LYS A 175 11.16 -37.37 -8.31
C LYS A 175 10.87 -38.24 -9.55
N TYR A 176 10.64 -37.63 -10.71
CA TYR A 176 10.25 -38.33 -11.94
C TYR A 176 11.32 -38.29 -13.05
N GLY A 177 12.50 -37.72 -12.76
CA GLY A 177 13.61 -37.57 -13.69
C GLY A 177 14.77 -38.55 -13.46
N GLN A 178 14.51 -39.72 -12.86
CA GLN A 178 15.42 -40.87 -12.82
C GLN A 178 14.84 -42.02 -13.63
#